data_AF-A0AAW5X075-F1
#
_entry.id   AF-A0AAW5X075-F1
#
_cell.length_a   1.000
_cell.length_b   1.000
_cell.length_c   1.000
_cell.angle_alpha   90.00
_cell.angle_beta   90.00
_cell.angle_gamma   90.00
#
_symmetry.space_group_name_H-M   'P 1'
#
loop_
_entity.id
_entity.type
_entity.pdbx_description
1 polymer ?
#
loop_
_entity_poly.entity_id
_entity_poly.type
_entity_poly.pdbx_seq_one_letter_code
_entity_poly.pdbx_strand_id
1 'polypeptide(L)'
;MAQVLNNHKQENNNDTDPMQKFLKVGEYSVGAQENTPDGGDYTLTVYKDDHGILHQALSPEESDKLAATYVRRFDSRLGRFRAFQNRKTGVRYSVTDYLDTFLDQIKPQIRSGNNSINIGVLTDTHYKDTDSVDFYGNNGLIHVREFNHLEKSGLLHLKAHLGDWIDGSDAGLIGESELIKLRNSFKSTRTPFAIIKGNHDENDKFDEHHDLKASFPENEFEKIMWPIMYAQRELKYVSRYHGVAYFDKDDLRVIFVNTSDVPYILDEQGKKKYDTKLTLAIREDQVEELIEILSNSSGKKIILLSHGNPINRKGGNALKYNGRSLHELLVAFNQREKGRMHSHNVPPEFTLSNDFDFTNVENAKVIAYFCGHRHVEDQFRINGIQYILFNCSALMGPGHALTTKYNKNWNRQIDDITEFAGYVVNVDLVKSQIQVFGYGAASFKRVFSI
;
A
#
# COMPACT_ATOMS: atom_id res chain seq x y z
N MET A 1 23.79 -5.67 -13.27
CA MET A 1 23.18 -5.98 -14.58
C MET A 1 21.75 -5.44 -14.61
N ALA A 2 21.60 -4.11 -14.62
CA ALA A 2 20.31 -3.42 -14.67
C ALA A 2 20.32 -2.57 -15.94
N GLN A 3 20.18 -3.23 -17.07
CA GLN A 3 20.14 -2.60 -18.40
C GLN A 3 19.69 -3.67 -19.37
N VAL A 4 18.37 -3.88 -19.49
CA VAL A 4 17.60 -4.14 -20.71
C VAL A 4 16.14 -4.04 -20.27
N LEU A 5 15.30 -3.32 -21.03
CA LEU A 5 13.88 -2.96 -20.77
C LEU A 5 13.68 -1.67 -19.97
N ASN A 6 14.18 -0.55 -20.49
CA ASN A 6 13.48 0.74 -20.39
C ASN A 6 14.03 1.68 -21.48
N ASN A 7 13.75 1.34 -22.73
CA ASN A 7 13.85 2.27 -23.85
C ASN A 7 12.43 2.69 -24.25
N HIS A 8 11.76 3.46 -23.39
CA HIS A 8 10.72 4.37 -23.85
C HIS A 8 11.38 5.72 -24.06
N LYS A 9 11.83 5.94 -25.30
CA LYS A 9 12.12 7.29 -25.80
C LYS A 9 10.80 8.06 -25.83
N GLN A 10 10.85 9.28 -25.31
CA GLN A 10 9.78 10.27 -25.36
C GLN A 10 9.27 10.45 -26.79
N GLU A 11 8.07 9.95 -27.05
CA GLU A 11 7.12 10.61 -27.93
C GLU A 11 6.05 11.23 -27.03
N ASN A 12 5.52 12.39 -27.41
CA ASN A 12 4.53 13.12 -26.62
C ASN A 12 3.39 12.17 -26.19
N ASN A 13 3.02 12.20 -24.91
CA ASN A 13 1.93 11.39 -24.32
C ASN A 13 0.52 11.63 -24.91
N ASN A 14 0.41 12.36 -26.02
CA ASN A 14 -0.81 12.46 -26.83
C ASN A 14 -0.95 11.30 -27.84
N ASP A 15 0.08 10.49 -28.08
CA ASP A 15 0.06 9.43 -29.12
C ASP A 15 -0.36 8.03 -28.62
N THR A 16 -0.64 7.82 -27.33
CA THR A 16 -0.95 6.47 -26.80
C THR A 16 -2.46 6.15 -26.67
N ASP A 17 -3.31 7.16 -26.74
CA ASP A 17 -4.77 7.02 -26.62
C ASP A 17 -5.46 7.59 -27.87
N PRO A 18 -5.87 6.73 -28.82
CA PRO A 18 -6.45 7.17 -30.10
C PRO A 18 -7.76 7.95 -29.94
N MET A 19 -8.43 7.87 -28.78
CA MET A 19 -9.70 8.56 -28.52
C MET A 19 -9.54 10.00 -28.04
N GLN A 20 -8.31 10.49 -27.80
CA GLN A 20 -8.05 11.89 -27.44
C GLN A 20 -8.46 12.87 -28.55
N LYS A 21 -8.46 12.43 -29.81
CA LYS A 21 -8.83 13.23 -31.00
C LYS A 21 -10.31 13.66 -31.02
N PHE A 22 -11.19 12.97 -30.30
CA PHE A 22 -12.63 13.24 -30.33
C PHE A 22 -13.02 14.38 -29.39
N LEU A 23 -12.84 15.62 -29.86
CA LEU A 23 -13.13 16.84 -29.09
C LEU A 23 -14.49 17.48 -29.40
N LYS A 24 -15.13 17.08 -30.50
CA LYS A 24 -16.40 17.65 -30.93
C LYS A 24 -17.57 16.87 -30.31
N VAL A 25 -18.53 17.60 -29.73
CA VAL A 25 -19.77 17.03 -29.19
C VAL A 25 -20.49 16.23 -30.29
N GLY A 26 -20.88 15.00 -29.96
CA GLY A 26 -21.48 14.06 -30.89
C GLY A 26 -21.26 12.60 -30.47
N GLU A 27 -21.73 11.69 -31.30
CA GLU A 27 -21.57 10.24 -31.12
C GLU A 27 -20.65 9.68 -32.21
N TYR A 28 -19.83 8.70 -31.84
CA TYR A 28 -18.86 8.05 -32.70
C TYR A 28 -18.88 6.55 -32.41
N SER A 29 -18.84 5.71 -33.43
CA SER A 29 -18.53 4.29 -33.26
C SER A 29 -17.02 4.11 -33.14
N VAL A 30 -16.59 3.41 -32.10
CA VAL A 30 -15.18 3.14 -31.80
C VAL A 30 -15.03 1.66 -31.42
N GLY A 31 -13.87 1.08 -31.73
CA GLY A 31 -13.63 -0.34 -31.47
C GLY A 31 -12.16 -0.62 -31.16
N ALA A 32 -11.71 -1.84 -31.48
CA ALA A 32 -10.34 -2.28 -31.20
C ALA A 32 -9.24 -1.32 -31.71
N GLN A 33 -9.45 -0.63 -32.84
CA GLN A 33 -8.50 0.35 -33.38
C GLN A 33 -8.31 1.57 -32.48
N GLU A 34 -9.30 1.87 -31.64
CA GLU A 34 -9.29 2.96 -30.68
C GLU A 34 -8.83 2.53 -29.28
N ASN A 35 -8.40 1.27 -29.09
CA ASN A 35 -8.06 0.70 -27.78
C ASN A 35 -9.24 0.75 -26.80
N THR A 36 -10.44 0.38 -27.28
CA THR A 36 -11.61 0.18 -26.41
C THR A 36 -11.40 -0.98 -25.43
N PRO A 37 -12.14 -1.00 -24.31
CA PRO A 37 -12.08 -2.11 -23.35
C PRO A 37 -12.31 -3.46 -24.03
N ASP A 38 -11.45 -4.45 -23.75
CA ASP A 38 -11.49 -5.80 -24.34
C ASP A 38 -11.48 -5.84 -25.89
N GLY A 39 -11.18 -4.72 -26.55
CA GLY A 39 -11.29 -4.56 -28.00
C GLY A 39 -12.72 -4.59 -28.55
N GLY A 40 -13.73 -4.44 -27.69
CA GLY A 40 -15.15 -4.48 -28.10
C GLY A 40 -15.61 -3.22 -28.83
N ASP A 41 -16.78 -3.29 -29.47
CA ASP A 41 -17.41 -2.15 -30.15
C ASP A 41 -18.25 -1.32 -29.19
N TYR A 42 -18.04 0.00 -29.21
CA TYR A 42 -18.68 0.97 -28.34
C TYR A 42 -19.18 2.18 -29.13
N THR A 43 -20.30 2.73 -28.67
CA THR A 43 -20.65 4.12 -28.96
C THR A 43 -19.93 5.03 -27.97
N LEU A 44 -19.07 5.90 -28.49
CA LEU A 44 -18.44 7.01 -27.78
C LEU A 44 -19.31 8.26 -27.89
N THR A 45 -19.89 8.69 -26.78
CA THR A 45 -20.59 9.97 -26.68
C THR A 45 -19.66 11.05 -26.13
N VAL A 46 -19.46 12.12 -26.89
CA VAL A 46 -18.73 13.33 -26.45
C VAL A 46 -19.76 14.40 -26.11
N TYR A 47 -19.73 14.94 -24.89
CA TYR A 47 -20.69 15.95 -24.43
C TYR A 47 -20.03 16.98 -23.51
N LYS A 48 -20.71 18.10 -23.26
CA LYS A 48 -20.30 19.08 -22.25
C LYS A 48 -21.23 19.00 -21.05
N ASP A 49 -20.69 19.13 -19.85
CA ASP A 49 -21.50 19.30 -18.65
C ASP A 49 -22.00 20.75 -18.50
N ASP A 50 -22.75 21.01 -17.43
CA ASP A 50 -23.32 22.33 -17.11
C ASP A 50 -22.25 23.41 -16.88
N HIS A 51 -20.99 23.01 -16.65
CA HIS A 51 -19.85 23.90 -16.50
C HIS A 51 -19.05 24.06 -17.80
N GLY A 52 -19.52 23.46 -18.89
CA GLY A 52 -18.87 23.50 -20.20
C GLY A 52 -17.63 22.60 -20.32
N ILE A 53 -17.36 21.75 -19.33
CA ILE A 53 -16.24 20.79 -19.34
C ILE A 53 -16.61 19.65 -20.28
N LEU A 54 -15.67 19.26 -21.13
CA LEU A 54 -15.87 18.18 -22.09
C LEU A 54 -15.73 16.82 -21.41
N HIS A 55 -16.63 15.90 -21.72
CA HIS A 55 -16.66 14.53 -21.24
C HIS A 55 -16.74 13.56 -22.40
N GLN A 56 -16.26 12.35 -22.15
CA GLN A 56 -16.40 11.20 -23.03
C GLN A 56 -17.00 10.04 -22.25
N ALA A 57 -17.96 9.36 -22.86
CA ALA A 57 -18.67 8.23 -22.29
C ALA A 57 -18.73 7.08 -23.30
N LEU A 58 -18.38 5.87 -22.86
CA LEU A 58 -18.43 4.66 -23.68
C LEU A 58 -19.60 3.78 -23.26
N SER A 59 -20.48 3.47 -24.22
CA SER A 59 -21.61 2.55 -24.09
C SER A 59 -21.41 1.36 -25.04
N PRO A 60 -21.45 0.10 -24.58
CA PRO A 60 -21.34 -1.05 -25.47
C PRO A 60 -22.50 -1.06 -26.48
N GLU A 61 -22.22 -1.26 -27.77
CA GLU A 61 -23.26 -1.22 -28.82
C GLU A 61 -24.29 -2.36 -28.68
N GLU A 62 -23.87 -3.51 -28.14
CA GLU A 62 -24.75 -4.69 -27.96
C GLU A 62 -25.56 -4.69 -26.66
N SER A 63 -25.60 -3.58 -25.90
CA SER A 63 -26.29 -3.55 -24.61
C SER A 63 -27.62 -2.79 -24.66
N ASP A 64 -28.67 -3.39 -24.09
CA ASP A 64 -29.96 -2.71 -23.81
C ASP A 64 -29.82 -1.59 -22.75
N LYS A 65 -28.61 -1.35 -22.23
CA LYS A 65 -28.36 -0.37 -21.18
C LYS A 65 -28.03 0.98 -21.80
N LEU A 66 -28.95 1.93 -21.61
CA LEU A 66 -28.78 3.32 -22.00
C LEU A 66 -27.65 4.05 -21.25
N ALA A 67 -27.18 3.51 -20.11
CA ALA A 67 -26.15 4.15 -19.30
C ALA A 67 -24.75 3.72 -19.73
N ALA A 68 -23.89 4.71 -20.03
CA ALA A 68 -22.48 4.48 -20.32
C ALA A 68 -21.79 3.65 -19.24
N THR A 69 -20.90 2.75 -19.66
CA THR A 69 -20.13 1.88 -18.77
C THR A 69 -18.85 2.55 -18.29
N TYR A 70 -18.17 3.28 -19.19
CA TYR A 70 -16.95 4.02 -18.87
C TYR A 70 -17.13 5.51 -19.13
N VAL A 71 -16.50 6.34 -18.30
CA VAL A 71 -16.53 7.80 -18.45
C VAL A 71 -15.17 8.39 -18.19
N ARG A 72 -14.91 9.56 -18.78
CA ARG A 72 -13.77 10.41 -18.48
C ARG A 72 -14.11 11.87 -18.73
N ARG A 73 -13.34 12.74 -18.09
CA ARG A 73 -13.43 14.20 -18.24
C ARG A 73 -12.16 14.75 -18.88
N PHE A 74 -12.31 15.84 -19.62
CA PHE A 74 -11.19 16.65 -20.07
C PHE A 74 -10.61 17.42 -18.90
N ASP A 75 -9.28 17.39 -18.75
CA ASP A 75 -8.57 18.13 -17.72
C ASP A 75 -7.74 19.21 -18.40
N SER A 76 -8.17 20.46 -18.24
CA SER A 76 -7.51 21.62 -18.87
C SER A 76 -6.06 21.80 -18.40
N ARG A 77 -5.70 21.33 -17.19
CA ARG A 77 -4.33 21.38 -16.68
C ARG A 77 -3.40 20.44 -17.44
N LEU A 78 -3.96 19.37 -18.00
CA LEU A 78 -3.24 18.37 -18.80
C LEU A 78 -3.38 18.62 -20.30
N GLY A 79 -4.38 19.40 -20.73
CA GLY A 79 -4.68 19.62 -22.15
C GLY A 79 -5.22 18.37 -22.86
N ARG A 80 -5.74 17.39 -22.11
CA ARG A 80 -6.25 16.10 -22.62
C ARG A 80 -7.35 15.52 -21.74
N PHE A 81 -8.05 14.50 -22.23
CA PHE A 81 -8.90 13.67 -21.38
C PHE A 81 -8.10 12.82 -20.41
N ARG A 82 -8.67 12.62 -19.21
CA ARG A 82 -8.17 11.65 -18.23
C ARG A 82 -8.35 10.21 -18.72
N ALA A 83 -7.82 9.22 -18.03
CA ALA A 83 -8.14 7.82 -18.34
C ALA A 83 -9.63 7.53 -18.12
N PHE A 84 -10.19 6.65 -18.95
CA PHE A 84 -11.54 6.13 -18.76
C PHE A 84 -11.66 5.32 -17.48
N GLN A 85 -12.66 5.64 -16.68
CA GLN A 85 -13.00 4.91 -15.47
C GLN A 85 -14.35 4.22 -15.64
N ASN A 86 -14.43 2.98 -15.18
CA ASN A 86 -15.70 2.26 -15.10
C ASN A 86 -16.61 2.98 -14.09
N ARG A 87 -17.81 3.39 -14.50
CA ARG A 87 -18.71 4.18 -13.63
C ARG A 87 -19.12 3.47 -12.35
N LYS A 88 -19.23 2.13 -12.39
CA LYS A 88 -19.69 1.33 -11.25
C LYS A 88 -18.58 1.06 -10.25
N THR A 89 -17.36 0.78 -10.74
CA THR A 89 -16.26 0.30 -9.90
C THR A 89 -15.19 1.37 -9.67
N GLY A 90 -15.11 2.39 -10.53
CA GLY A 90 -14.12 3.46 -10.46
C GLY A 90 -12.70 3.05 -10.87
N VAL A 91 -12.52 1.86 -11.45
CA VAL A 91 -11.22 1.39 -11.97
C VAL A 91 -11.02 1.83 -13.42
N ARG A 92 -9.77 2.04 -13.83
CA ARG A 92 -9.43 2.31 -15.23
C ARG A 92 -9.24 1.00 -15.98
N TYR A 93 -9.88 0.84 -17.14
CA TYR A 93 -9.78 -0.40 -17.89
C TYR A 93 -8.35 -0.63 -18.43
N SER A 94 -7.68 0.44 -18.88
CA SER A 94 -6.29 0.35 -19.34
C SER A 94 -5.34 -0.17 -18.25
N VAL A 95 -5.63 0.14 -16.97
CA VAL A 95 -4.86 -0.38 -15.84
C VAL A 95 -5.24 -1.83 -15.55
N THR A 96 -6.51 -2.21 -15.65
CA THR A 96 -6.88 -3.62 -15.47
C THR A 96 -6.24 -4.52 -16.52
N ASP A 97 -6.20 -4.09 -17.78
CA ASP A 97 -5.57 -4.82 -18.89
C ASP A 97 -4.05 -4.96 -18.67
N TYR A 98 -3.42 -3.89 -18.20
CA TYR A 98 -2.02 -3.88 -17.79
C TYR A 98 -1.76 -4.87 -16.62
N LEU A 99 -2.61 -4.87 -15.61
CA LEU A 99 -2.49 -5.78 -14.47
C LEU A 99 -2.72 -7.24 -14.86
N ASP A 100 -3.63 -7.53 -15.79
CA ASP A 100 -3.84 -8.88 -16.32
C ASP A 100 -2.60 -9.36 -17.09
N THR A 101 -2.01 -8.50 -17.92
CA THR A 101 -0.73 -8.78 -18.60
C THR A 101 0.39 -9.05 -17.59
N PHE A 102 0.50 -8.21 -16.54
CA PHE A 102 1.47 -8.41 -15.48
C PHE A 102 1.27 -9.76 -14.77
N LEU A 103 0.03 -10.12 -14.44
CA LEU A 103 -0.30 -11.40 -13.82
C LEU A 103 0.10 -12.59 -14.70
N ASP A 104 -0.17 -12.52 -16.00
CA ASP A 104 0.18 -13.57 -16.95
C ASP A 104 1.70 -13.72 -17.12
N GLN A 105 2.47 -12.65 -16.97
CA GLN A 105 3.93 -12.71 -16.96
C GLN A 105 4.51 -13.35 -15.70
N ILE A 106 3.90 -13.15 -14.52
CA ILE A 106 4.46 -13.65 -13.26
C ILE A 106 3.98 -15.05 -12.88
N LYS A 107 2.75 -15.45 -13.27
CA LYS A 107 2.18 -16.78 -12.94
C LYS A 107 3.13 -17.93 -13.30
N PRO A 108 3.78 -17.99 -14.49
CA PRO A 108 4.70 -19.07 -14.84
C PRO A 108 6.00 -19.08 -14.02
N GLN A 109 6.34 -17.98 -13.35
CA GLN A 109 7.57 -17.83 -12.56
C GLN A 109 7.36 -18.23 -11.09
N ILE A 110 6.11 -18.41 -10.67
CA ILE A 110 5.72 -18.74 -9.31
C ILE A 110 5.53 -20.25 -9.20
N ARG A 111 6.18 -20.86 -8.20
CA ARG A 111 5.95 -22.27 -7.91
C ARG A 111 4.55 -22.45 -7.33
N SER A 112 3.80 -23.43 -7.82
CA SER A 112 2.53 -23.85 -7.22
C SER A 112 2.72 -24.83 -6.05
N GLY A 113 1.68 -24.96 -5.22
CA GLY A 113 1.61 -25.93 -4.14
C GLY A 113 2.11 -25.41 -2.79
N ASN A 114 2.17 -26.32 -1.81
CA ASN A 114 2.46 -25.99 -0.41
C ASN A 114 3.77 -25.22 -0.25
N ASN A 115 3.84 -24.34 0.75
CA ASN A 115 5.04 -23.57 1.09
C ASN A 115 5.50 -22.60 -0.03
N SER A 116 4.59 -22.24 -0.96
CA SER A 116 4.74 -21.13 -1.91
C SER A 116 3.59 -20.15 -1.72
N ILE A 117 3.83 -19.02 -1.04
CA ILE A 117 2.77 -18.09 -0.64
C ILE A 117 2.89 -16.79 -1.42
N ASN A 118 1.81 -16.36 -2.08
CA ASN A 118 1.75 -15.07 -2.77
C ASN A 118 1.01 -14.02 -1.92
N ILE A 119 1.65 -12.88 -1.71
CA ILE A 119 1.15 -11.74 -0.94
C ILE A 119 1.05 -10.54 -1.88
N GLY A 120 -0.15 -10.00 -2.08
CA GLY A 120 -0.31 -8.70 -2.72
C GLY A 120 0.09 -7.57 -1.76
N VAL A 121 0.92 -6.62 -2.20
CA VAL A 121 1.36 -5.51 -1.34
C VAL A 121 1.12 -4.17 -2.04
N LEU A 122 0.43 -3.27 -1.33
CA LEU A 122 0.25 -1.86 -1.65
C LEU A 122 0.71 -1.01 -0.45
N THR A 123 1.14 0.22 -0.66
CA THR A 123 1.54 1.12 0.43
C THR A 123 1.51 2.57 -0.01
N ASP A 124 1.37 3.49 0.94
CA ASP A 124 1.53 4.93 0.72
C ASP A 124 0.66 5.43 -0.45
N THR A 125 -0.66 5.24 -0.35
CA THR A 125 -1.62 5.73 -1.36
C THR A 125 -1.90 7.22 -1.21
N HIS A 126 -1.69 7.78 0.00
CA HIS A 126 -1.82 9.22 0.29
C HIS A 126 -3.06 9.85 -0.35
N TYR A 127 -4.21 9.18 -0.23
CA TYR A 127 -5.47 9.71 -0.76
C TYR A 127 -5.82 11.00 -0.04
N LYS A 128 -6.32 11.98 -0.80
CA LYS A 128 -6.87 13.23 -0.28
C LYS A 128 -7.88 13.79 -1.28
N ASP A 129 -8.82 14.58 -0.81
CA ASP A 129 -9.98 15.09 -1.56
C ASP A 129 -9.56 16.13 -2.62
N THR A 130 -8.48 16.85 -2.33
CA THR A 130 -7.89 17.81 -3.28
C THR A 130 -7.21 17.07 -4.43
N ASP A 131 -7.75 17.25 -5.64
CA ASP A 131 -7.19 16.67 -6.86
C ASP A 131 -5.83 17.30 -7.24
N SER A 132 -4.89 16.46 -7.68
CA SER A 132 -3.56 16.89 -8.12
C SER A 132 -3.18 16.16 -9.40
N VAL A 133 -2.49 16.86 -10.30
CA VAL A 133 -2.01 16.31 -11.57
C VAL A 133 -0.53 15.90 -11.53
N ASP A 134 0.21 16.30 -10.49
CA ASP A 134 1.67 16.11 -10.39
C ASP A 134 2.11 15.58 -9.00
N PHE A 135 1.17 15.29 -8.09
CA PHE A 135 1.47 14.76 -6.75
C PHE A 135 0.28 13.99 -6.16
N TYR A 136 0.29 13.74 -4.85
CA TYR A 136 -0.82 13.10 -4.11
C TYR A 136 -2.15 13.78 -4.37
N GLY A 137 -3.22 13.00 -4.43
CA GLY A 137 -4.56 13.49 -4.72
C GLY A 137 -5.56 12.35 -4.82
N ASN A 138 -6.65 12.63 -5.52
CA ASN A 138 -7.80 11.73 -5.60
C ASN A 138 -7.50 10.34 -6.17
N ASN A 139 -6.40 10.19 -6.92
CA ASN A 139 -6.06 8.91 -7.53
C ASN A 139 -5.66 7.83 -6.52
N GLY A 140 -5.29 8.17 -5.29
CA GLY A 140 -4.98 7.18 -4.25
C GLY A 140 -6.13 6.17 -4.04
N LEU A 141 -7.39 6.65 -4.08
CA LEU A 141 -8.57 5.79 -4.02
C LEU A 141 -8.72 4.91 -5.27
N ILE A 142 -8.38 5.42 -6.45
CA ILE A 142 -8.40 4.67 -7.71
C ILE A 142 -7.37 3.54 -7.64
N HIS A 143 -6.15 3.81 -7.15
CA HIS A 143 -5.10 2.81 -7.03
C HIS A 143 -5.48 1.67 -6.08
N VAL A 144 -6.16 1.97 -4.96
CA VAL A 144 -6.70 0.93 -4.06
C VAL A 144 -7.71 0.03 -4.77
N ARG A 145 -8.60 0.60 -5.59
CA ARG A 145 -9.60 -0.18 -6.35
C ARG A 145 -8.95 -1.02 -7.43
N GLU A 146 -7.94 -0.49 -8.11
CA GLU A 146 -7.18 -1.18 -9.15
C GLU A 146 -6.33 -2.32 -8.56
N PHE A 147 -5.71 -2.12 -7.40
CA PHE A 147 -5.00 -3.17 -6.68
C PHE A 147 -5.90 -4.40 -6.40
N ASN A 148 -7.16 -4.17 -6.06
CA ASN A 148 -8.12 -5.25 -5.81
C ASN A 148 -8.49 -6.06 -7.07
N HIS A 149 -8.17 -5.56 -8.27
CA HIS A 149 -8.31 -6.35 -9.50
C HIS A 149 -7.43 -7.61 -9.47
N LEU A 150 -6.25 -7.55 -8.83
CA LEU A 150 -5.30 -8.67 -8.75
C LEU A 150 -5.91 -9.94 -8.16
N GLU A 151 -6.91 -9.81 -7.29
CA GLU A 151 -7.58 -10.93 -6.64
C GLU A 151 -8.39 -11.79 -7.60
N LYS A 152 -8.81 -11.24 -8.75
CA LYS A 152 -9.56 -12.00 -9.77
C LYS A 152 -8.75 -13.15 -10.35
N SER A 153 -7.42 -13.07 -10.28
CA SER A 153 -6.52 -14.12 -10.75
C SER A 153 -6.56 -15.41 -9.92
N GLY A 154 -7.07 -15.34 -8.67
CA GLY A 154 -6.96 -16.43 -7.70
C GLY A 154 -5.53 -16.72 -7.23
N LEU A 155 -4.54 -15.90 -7.60
CA LEU A 155 -3.12 -16.11 -7.30
C LEU A 155 -2.76 -15.78 -5.84
N LEU A 156 -3.45 -14.81 -5.25
CA LEU A 156 -3.09 -14.24 -3.94
C LEU A 156 -3.65 -15.09 -2.79
N HIS A 157 -2.82 -15.36 -1.79
CA HIS A 157 -3.24 -15.98 -0.53
C HIS A 157 -3.53 -14.95 0.57
N LEU A 158 -2.91 -13.77 0.45
CA LEU A 158 -3.04 -12.65 1.36
C LEU A 158 -2.84 -11.37 0.56
N LYS A 159 -3.44 -10.26 0.98
CA LYS A 159 -3.07 -8.93 0.53
C LYS A 159 -2.89 -7.98 1.70
N ALA A 160 -2.06 -6.96 1.55
CA ALA A 160 -1.79 -6.00 2.62
C ALA A 160 -1.61 -4.59 2.06
N HIS A 161 -2.13 -3.60 2.79
CA HIS A 161 -1.75 -2.21 2.62
C HIS A 161 -0.89 -1.80 3.81
N LEU A 162 0.32 -1.30 3.55
CA LEU A 162 1.33 -1.06 4.59
C LEU A 162 1.24 0.35 5.21
N GLY A 163 0.04 0.94 5.32
CA GLY A 163 -0.15 2.28 5.90
C GLY A 163 0.02 3.46 4.93
N ASP A 164 -0.23 4.66 5.46
CA ASP A 164 -0.34 5.93 4.71
C ASP A 164 -1.44 5.85 3.65
N TRP A 165 -2.63 5.53 4.14
CA TRP A 165 -3.87 5.43 3.38
C TRP A 165 -4.30 6.80 2.87
N ILE A 166 -4.28 7.78 3.78
CA ILE A 166 -4.58 9.20 3.51
C ILE A 166 -3.32 10.05 3.62
N ASP A 167 -3.29 11.23 2.98
CA ASP A 167 -2.20 12.21 3.18
C ASP A 167 -2.28 12.86 4.57
N GLY A 168 -3.46 12.80 5.20
CA GLY A 168 -3.74 13.38 6.51
C GLY A 168 -3.79 14.91 6.51
N SER A 169 -3.93 15.55 5.33
CA SER A 169 -3.90 17.00 5.16
C SER A 169 -5.27 17.66 5.09
N ASP A 170 -6.34 16.89 5.03
CA ASP A 170 -7.71 17.38 4.90
C ASP A 170 -8.39 17.46 6.26
N ALA A 171 -9.49 18.20 6.35
CA ALA A 171 -10.21 18.35 7.62
C ALA A 171 -10.68 16.99 8.17
N GLY A 172 -10.74 16.84 9.49
CA GLY A 172 -11.02 15.57 10.17
C GLY A 172 -12.21 14.79 9.58
N LEU A 173 -13.38 15.42 9.44
CA LEU A 173 -14.57 14.78 8.85
C LEU A 173 -14.38 14.33 7.39
N ILE A 174 -13.52 15.00 6.62
CA ILE A 174 -13.15 14.60 5.27
C ILE A 174 -12.22 13.38 5.35
N GLY A 175 -11.17 13.42 6.18
CA GLY A 175 -10.26 12.30 6.41
C GLY A 175 -10.98 11.03 6.87
N GLU A 176 -11.97 11.13 7.76
CA GLU A 176 -12.83 10.01 8.16
C GLU A 176 -13.57 9.40 6.97
N SER A 177 -14.19 10.25 6.14
CA SER A 177 -14.89 9.84 4.92
C SER A 177 -13.95 9.15 3.93
N GLU A 178 -12.71 9.64 3.81
CA GLU A 178 -11.69 9.06 2.96
C GLU A 178 -11.26 7.68 3.42
N LEU A 179 -10.97 7.51 4.72
CA LEU A 179 -10.67 6.22 5.32
C LEU A 179 -11.82 5.22 5.09
N ILE A 180 -13.07 5.65 5.26
CA ILE A 180 -14.25 4.81 4.97
C ILE A 180 -14.29 4.38 3.49
N LYS A 181 -14.03 5.30 2.53
CA LYS A 181 -13.99 5.00 1.10
C LYS A 181 -12.87 4.02 0.75
N LEU A 182 -11.67 4.22 1.31
CA LEU A 182 -10.50 3.37 1.10
C LEU A 182 -10.74 1.98 1.68
N ARG A 183 -11.19 1.89 2.93
CA ARG A 183 -11.58 0.64 3.60
C ARG A 183 -12.59 -0.15 2.79
N ASN A 184 -13.66 0.50 2.36
CA ASN A 184 -14.71 -0.14 1.58
C ASN A 184 -14.24 -0.57 0.19
N SER A 185 -13.28 0.15 -0.39
CA SER A 185 -12.68 -0.19 -1.67
C SER A 185 -11.68 -1.33 -1.53
N PHE A 186 -10.92 -1.38 -0.42
CA PHE A 186 -9.87 -2.37 -0.16
C PHE A 186 -10.42 -3.68 0.39
N LYS A 187 -11.48 -3.70 1.21
CA LYS A 187 -12.00 -4.95 1.80
C LYS A 187 -12.29 -6.02 0.74
N SER A 188 -12.11 -7.28 1.11
CA SER A 188 -12.40 -8.41 0.23
C SER A 188 -13.16 -9.51 0.96
N THR A 189 -13.94 -10.27 0.20
CA THR A 189 -14.56 -11.53 0.64
C THR A 189 -13.89 -12.76 0.02
N ARG A 190 -12.86 -12.55 -0.80
CA ARG A 190 -12.15 -13.60 -1.56
C ARG A 190 -10.75 -13.87 -1.01
N THR A 191 -10.05 -12.80 -0.64
CA THR A 191 -8.65 -12.84 -0.22
C THR A 191 -8.54 -12.24 1.19
N PRO A 192 -7.95 -12.95 2.17
CA PRO A 192 -7.60 -12.37 3.46
C PRO A 192 -6.76 -11.10 3.27
N PHE A 193 -6.99 -10.09 4.11
CA PHE A 193 -6.36 -8.80 3.95
C PHE A 193 -5.90 -8.14 5.26
N ALA A 194 -4.75 -7.47 5.23
CA ALA A 194 -4.23 -6.70 6.36
C ALA A 194 -4.29 -5.20 6.11
N ILE A 195 -4.69 -4.46 7.14
CA ILE A 195 -4.76 -3.00 7.18
C ILE A 195 -3.77 -2.50 8.23
N ILE A 196 -2.61 -2.03 7.78
CA ILE A 196 -1.58 -1.46 8.65
C ILE A 196 -1.75 0.06 8.65
N LYS A 197 -1.49 0.67 9.81
CA LYS A 197 -1.51 2.12 10.03
C LYS A 197 -0.13 2.71 9.72
N GLY A 198 -0.09 3.82 8.99
CA GLY A 198 1.09 4.62 8.68
C GLY A 198 1.14 5.90 9.50
N ASN A 199 2.15 6.74 9.27
CA ASN A 199 2.35 7.95 10.06
C ASN A 199 1.40 9.09 9.66
N HIS A 200 0.84 9.07 8.45
CA HIS A 200 -0.10 10.09 7.98
C HIS A 200 -1.55 9.84 8.41
N ASP A 201 -1.87 8.63 8.86
CA ASP A 201 -3.24 8.16 9.03
C ASP A 201 -3.98 8.73 10.25
N GLU A 202 -3.28 9.51 11.10
CA GLU A 202 -3.82 10.20 12.28
C GLU A 202 -4.28 11.64 12.01
N ASN A 203 -4.21 12.07 10.75
CA ASN A 203 -4.55 13.42 10.31
C ASN A 203 -3.67 14.54 10.91
N ASP A 204 -2.51 14.18 11.46
CA ASP A 204 -1.61 15.13 12.13
C ASP A 204 -1.06 16.20 11.17
N LYS A 205 -0.99 15.91 9.86
CA LYS A 205 -0.59 16.91 8.88
C LYS A 205 -1.62 18.04 8.76
N PHE A 206 -2.91 17.78 8.93
CA PHE A 206 -3.93 18.82 8.99
C PHE A 206 -3.75 19.63 10.27
N ASP A 207 -3.53 18.95 11.40
CA ASP A 207 -3.35 19.58 12.71
C ASP A 207 -2.14 20.53 12.70
N GLU A 208 -0.99 20.11 12.12
CA GLU A 208 0.20 20.94 11.89
C GLU A 208 -0.11 22.28 11.19
N HIS A 209 -1.08 22.29 10.26
CA HIS A 209 -1.46 23.49 9.51
C HIS A 209 -2.60 24.29 10.16
N HIS A 210 -3.27 23.77 11.20
CA HIS A 210 -4.47 24.35 11.82
C HIS A 210 -4.37 24.36 13.36
N ASP A 211 -3.33 25.03 13.87
CA ASP A 211 -3.09 25.30 15.30
C ASP A 211 -2.77 24.09 16.19
N LEU A 212 -2.44 22.93 15.60
CA LEU A 212 -2.05 21.68 16.27
C LEU A 212 -3.14 21.04 17.12
N LYS A 213 -4.39 21.50 17.02
CA LYS A 213 -5.51 20.86 17.72
C LYS A 213 -5.85 19.55 17.04
N ALA A 214 -6.07 18.51 17.84
CA ALA A 214 -6.41 17.19 17.32
C ALA A 214 -7.71 17.24 16.48
N SER A 215 -7.59 17.00 15.18
CA SER A 215 -8.77 16.89 14.29
C SER A 215 -9.40 15.51 14.30
N PHE A 216 -8.62 14.47 14.59
CA PHE A 216 -9.12 13.13 14.89
C PHE A 216 -9.21 12.93 16.40
N PRO A 217 -10.35 12.40 16.91
CA PRO A 217 -10.42 11.95 18.29
C PRO A 217 -9.58 10.68 18.51
N GLU A 218 -9.42 10.29 19.77
CA GLU A 218 -8.68 9.09 20.12
C GLU A 218 -9.23 7.84 19.40
N ASN A 219 -8.30 7.06 18.82
CA ASN A 219 -8.56 5.81 18.12
C ASN A 219 -9.46 5.92 16.88
N GLU A 220 -9.52 7.09 16.23
CA GLU A 220 -10.42 7.29 15.08
C GLU A 220 -10.08 6.38 13.90
N PHE A 221 -8.80 6.31 13.51
CA PHE A 221 -8.35 5.38 12.46
C PHE A 221 -8.71 3.94 12.82
N GLU A 222 -8.41 3.53 14.04
CA GLU A 222 -8.63 2.17 14.54
C GLU A 222 -10.10 1.80 14.47
N LYS A 223 -11.00 2.67 14.95
CA LYS A 223 -12.46 2.45 14.91
C LYS A 223 -12.99 2.33 13.50
N ILE A 224 -12.43 3.08 12.54
CA ILE A 224 -12.85 3.01 11.15
C ILE A 224 -12.29 1.75 10.48
N MET A 225 -10.98 1.52 10.60
CA MET A 225 -10.24 0.63 9.70
C MET A 225 -10.15 -0.81 10.21
N TRP A 226 -9.88 -1.01 11.50
CA TRP A 226 -9.54 -2.33 12.03
C TRP A 226 -10.70 -3.29 12.28
N PRO A 227 -11.97 -2.88 12.55
CA PRO A 227 -13.05 -3.84 12.80
C PRO A 227 -13.21 -4.86 11.68
N ILE A 228 -13.09 -4.43 10.42
CA ILE A 228 -13.22 -5.34 9.28
C ILE A 228 -12.00 -6.24 9.10
N MET A 229 -10.81 -5.78 9.50
CA MET A 229 -9.58 -6.58 9.45
C MET A 229 -9.68 -7.73 10.45
N TYR A 230 -10.03 -7.41 11.70
CA TYR A 230 -10.15 -8.37 12.79
C TYR A 230 -11.40 -9.27 12.73
N ALA A 231 -12.37 -8.94 11.87
CA ALA A 231 -13.55 -9.79 11.64
C ALA A 231 -13.27 -11.00 10.74
N GLN A 232 -12.14 -11.02 10.03
CA GLN A 232 -11.75 -12.12 9.17
C GLN A 232 -11.36 -13.35 9.99
N ARG A 233 -11.83 -14.54 9.58
CA ARG A 233 -11.52 -15.79 10.30
C ARG A 233 -10.09 -16.25 10.10
N GLU A 234 -9.47 -15.84 9.00
CA GLU A 234 -8.14 -16.25 8.57
C GLU A 234 -7.04 -15.51 9.34
N LEU A 235 -7.35 -14.35 9.92
CA LEU A 235 -6.42 -13.59 10.74
C LEU A 235 -6.57 -13.97 12.22
N LYS A 236 -5.44 -14.18 12.86
CA LYS A 236 -5.32 -14.44 14.30
C LYS A 236 -4.68 -13.23 14.97
N TYR A 237 -4.97 -13.02 16.24
CA TYR A 237 -4.48 -11.86 17.00
C TYR A 237 -4.56 -12.16 18.51
N VAL A 238 -3.78 -11.44 19.32
CA VAL A 238 -3.84 -11.48 20.79
C VAL A 238 -4.92 -10.53 21.27
N SER A 239 -4.83 -9.24 20.90
CA SER A 239 -5.90 -8.27 21.06
C SER A 239 -6.23 -7.54 19.75
N ARG A 240 -7.21 -6.62 19.83
CA ARG A 240 -7.64 -5.77 18.71
C ARG A 240 -7.24 -4.30 18.90
N TYR A 241 -6.31 -4.01 19.82
CA TYR A 241 -6.01 -2.64 20.26
C TYR A 241 -4.75 -2.05 19.64
N HIS A 242 -3.77 -2.87 19.25
CA HIS A 242 -2.45 -2.36 18.83
C HIS A 242 -2.17 -2.51 17.34
N GLY A 243 -3.10 -3.06 16.56
CA GLY A 243 -2.92 -3.27 15.12
C GLY A 243 -2.05 -4.49 14.79
N VAL A 244 -1.80 -5.36 15.77
CA VAL A 244 -1.08 -6.62 15.57
C VAL A 244 -2.06 -7.72 15.21
N ALA A 245 -1.73 -8.47 14.19
CA ALA A 245 -2.40 -9.72 13.81
C ALA A 245 -1.42 -10.57 13.00
N TYR A 246 -1.77 -11.82 12.74
CA TYR A 246 -0.98 -12.68 11.88
C TYR A 246 -1.84 -13.63 11.05
N PHE A 247 -1.27 -14.04 9.92
CA PHE A 247 -1.82 -14.99 8.97
C PHE A 247 -0.89 -16.19 8.88
N ASP A 248 -1.44 -17.39 9.00
CA ASP A 248 -0.70 -18.64 8.81
C ASP A 248 -1.12 -19.30 7.49
N LYS A 249 -0.13 -19.66 6.66
CA LYS A 249 -0.34 -20.57 5.53
C LYS A 249 0.83 -21.53 5.43
N ASP A 250 0.53 -22.82 5.53
CA ASP A 250 1.53 -23.88 5.60
C ASP A 250 2.56 -23.56 6.70
N ASP A 251 3.86 -23.59 6.39
CA ASP A 251 4.92 -23.28 7.36
C ASP A 251 5.26 -21.78 7.42
N LEU A 252 4.59 -20.92 6.64
CA LEU A 252 4.78 -19.47 6.69
C LEU A 252 3.79 -18.82 7.67
N ARG A 253 4.32 -17.96 8.54
CA ARG A 253 3.57 -16.99 9.35
C ARG A 253 3.90 -15.58 8.89
N VAL A 254 2.87 -14.79 8.61
CA VAL A 254 2.99 -13.36 8.27
C VAL A 254 2.42 -12.56 9.41
N ILE A 255 3.23 -11.76 10.09
CA ILE A 255 2.83 -10.91 11.23
C ILE A 255 2.73 -9.46 10.77
N PHE A 256 1.64 -8.81 11.11
CA PHE A 256 1.43 -7.37 10.88
C PHE A 256 1.77 -6.62 12.16
N VAL A 257 2.54 -5.54 12.04
CA VAL A 257 3.02 -4.72 13.16
C VAL A 257 2.73 -3.25 12.90
N ASN A 258 2.26 -2.54 13.92
CA ASN A 258 1.92 -1.13 13.85
C ASN A 258 3.11 -0.28 14.32
N THR A 259 3.87 0.26 13.38
CA THR A 259 4.97 1.18 13.68
C THR A 259 4.53 2.62 13.95
N SER A 260 3.22 2.88 13.89
CA SER A 260 2.57 4.14 14.26
C SER A 260 1.84 4.01 15.60
N ASP A 261 2.34 3.15 16.47
CA ASP A 261 1.80 2.94 17.82
C ASP A 261 2.31 4.04 18.75
N VAL A 262 1.59 5.15 18.73
CA VAL A 262 1.87 6.39 19.46
C VAL A 262 0.70 6.65 20.42
N PRO A 263 0.97 7.01 21.69
CA PRO A 263 -0.11 7.26 22.64
C PRO A 263 -0.84 8.56 22.29
N TYR A 264 -2.17 8.51 22.29
CA TYR A 264 -3.01 9.69 22.16
C TYR A 264 -3.06 10.43 23.50
N ILE A 265 -2.28 11.51 23.62
CA ILE A 265 -2.24 12.35 24.82
C ILE A 265 -2.39 13.79 24.37
N LEU A 266 -3.41 14.47 24.89
CA LEU A 266 -3.63 15.89 24.65
C LEU A 266 -3.00 16.73 25.76
N ASP A 267 -2.42 17.86 25.40
CA ASP A 267 -2.07 18.90 26.35
C ASP A 267 -3.32 19.70 26.79
N GLU A 268 -3.11 20.65 27.71
CA GLU A 268 -4.19 21.53 28.21
C GLU A 268 -4.84 22.39 27.11
N GLN A 269 -4.18 22.54 25.96
CA GLN A 269 -4.66 23.30 24.81
C GLN A 269 -5.35 22.42 23.77
N GLY A 270 -5.47 21.11 24.01
CA GLY A 270 -6.10 20.14 23.11
C GLY A 270 -5.20 19.71 21.95
N LYS A 271 -3.88 19.91 22.05
CA LYS A 271 -2.91 19.51 21.04
C LYS A 271 -2.32 18.15 21.36
N LYS A 272 -2.04 17.34 20.34
CA LYS A 272 -1.37 16.05 20.55
C LYS A 272 0.05 16.29 21.05
N LYS A 273 0.41 15.70 22.20
CA LYS A 273 1.77 15.70 22.75
C LYS A 273 2.78 15.08 21.79
N TYR A 274 2.33 14.06 21.06
CA TYR A 274 3.12 13.35 20.06
C TYR A 274 2.43 13.43 18.72
N ASP A 275 3.12 14.04 17.76
CA ASP A 275 2.75 14.03 16.36
C ASP A 275 3.22 12.70 15.75
N THR A 276 2.26 11.85 15.35
CA THR A 276 2.47 10.54 14.73
C THR A 276 3.12 10.66 13.37
N LYS A 277 2.81 11.72 12.60
CA LYS A 277 3.46 11.99 11.32
C LYS A 277 4.97 12.13 11.48
N LEU A 278 5.44 12.68 12.60
CA LEU A 278 6.86 12.82 12.94
C LEU A 278 7.41 11.72 13.86
N THR A 279 6.52 10.95 14.50
CA THR A 279 6.86 9.98 15.55
C THR A 279 6.35 8.61 15.17
N LEU A 280 7.17 7.82 14.48
CA LEU A 280 6.96 6.37 14.41
C LEU A 280 7.54 5.70 15.66
N ALA A 281 6.80 4.76 16.25
CA ALA A 281 7.15 4.10 17.49
C ALA A 281 6.48 2.72 17.64
N ILE A 282 6.98 1.97 18.63
CA ILE A 282 6.41 0.71 19.12
C ILE A 282 6.30 0.83 20.64
N ARG A 283 5.16 0.46 21.25
CA ARG A 283 4.98 0.50 22.71
C ARG A 283 4.97 -0.88 23.36
N GLU A 284 5.08 -0.88 24.68
CA GLU A 284 5.21 -2.06 25.54
C GLU A 284 4.11 -3.09 25.32
N ASP A 285 2.84 -2.68 25.25
CA ASP A 285 1.72 -3.59 25.04
C ASP A 285 1.81 -4.33 23.69
N GLN A 286 2.20 -3.61 22.63
CA GLN A 286 2.39 -4.22 21.31
C GLN A 286 3.56 -5.21 21.30
N VAL A 287 4.63 -4.91 22.06
CA VAL A 287 5.77 -5.82 22.22
C VAL A 287 5.34 -7.09 22.94
N GLU A 288 4.48 -6.99 23.96
CA GLU A 288 3.93 -8.15 24.67
C GLU A 288 3.17 -9.08 23.72
N GLU A 289 2.26 -8.52 22.91
CA GLU A 289 1.52 -9.31 21.91
C GLU A 289 2.45 -10.01 20.92
N LEU A 290 3.51 -9.31 20.49
CA LEU A 290 4.50 -9.89 19.59
C LEU A 290 5.29 -11.01 20.26
N ILE A 291 5.69 -10.86 21.53
CA ILE A 291 6.36 -11.92 22.30
C ILE A 291 5.46 -13.15 22.41
N GLU A 292 4.16 -12.97 22.69
CA GLU A 292 3.21 -14.08 22.77
C GLU A 292 3.09 -14.81 21.42
N ILE A 293 2.95 -14.07 20.32
CA ILE A 293 2.87 -14.66 18.97
C ILE A 293 4.16 -15.42 18.64
N LEU A 294 5.32 -14.82 18.90
CA LEU A 294 6.63 -15.43 18.62
C LEU A 294 6.85 -16.69 19.46
N SER A 295 6.53 -16.65 20.75
CA SER A 295 6.63 -17.81 21.67
C SER A 295 5.79 -19.00 21.19
N ASN A 296 4.71 -18.74 20.45
CA ASN A 296 3.83 -19.75 19.86
C ASN A 296 4.08 -19.97 18.35
N SER A 297 5.34 -19.84 17.89
CA SER A 297 5.70 -19.93 16.46
C SER A 297 6.58 -21.13 16.08
N SER A 298 6.69 -22.17 16.92
CA SER A 298 7.46 -23.38 16.59
C SER A 298 7.07 -23.93 15.20
N GLY A 299 8.08 -24.28 14.40
CA GLY A 299 7.95 -24.78 13.04
C GLY A 299 7.67 -23.71 11.97
N LYS A 300 7.61 -22.41 12.31
CA LYS A 300 7.27 -21.35 11.34
C LYS A 300 8.47 -20.60 10.77
N LYS A 301 8.41 -20.30 9.47
CA LYS A 301 9.16 -19.19 8.87
C LYS A 301 8.31 -17.94 8.99
N ILE A 302 8.90 -16.84 9.44
CA ILE A 302 8.15 -15.64 9.84
C ILE A 302 8.58 -14.46 8.98
N ILE A 303 7.59 -13.75 8.46
CA ILE A 303 7.77 -12.44 7.81
C ILE A 303 6.97 -11.41 8.59
N LEU A 304 7.55 -10.23 8.80
CA LEU A 304 6.85 -9.10 9.39
C LEU A 304 6.50 -8.07 8.31
N LEU A 305 5.30 -7.50 8.38
CA LEU A 305 4.84 -6.40 7.57
C LEU A 305 4.50 -5.21 8.47
N SER A 306 4.98 -4.02 8.12
CA SER A 306 4.67 -2.78 8.82
C SER A 306 4.71 -1.58 7.87
N HIS A 307 4.41 -0.40 8.38
CA HIS A 307 4.62 0.83 7.63
C HIS A 307 6.09 1.25 7.57
N GLY A 308 6.73 1.43 8.73
CA GLY A 308 8.11 1.90 8.84
C GLY A 308 9.12 0.78 9.06
N ASN A 309 10.32 0.92 8.50
CA ASN A 309 11.42 0.01 8.83
C ASN A 309 11.92 0.27 10.27
N PRO A 310 12.11 -0.77 11.11
CA PRO A 310 12.51 -0.61 12.52
C PRO A 310 13.98 -0.18 12.67
N ILE A 311 14.82 -0.63 11.75
CA ILE A 311 16.27 -0.44 11.77
C ILE A 311 16.76 0.04 10.40
N ASN A 312 17.81 0.85 10.38
CA ASN A 312 18.46 1.27 9.13
C ASN A 312 19.62 0.33 8.74
N ARG A 313 20.16 0.49 7.53
CA ARG A 313 21.27 -0.33 7.00
C ARG A 313 22.52 -0.34 7.89
N LYS A 314 22.72 0.70 8.71
CA LYS A 314 23.87 0.81 9.64
C LYS A 314 23.59 0.18 11.02
N GLY A 315 22.43 -0.43 11.22
CA GLY A 315 22.03 -1.00 12.50
C GLY A 315 21.49 0.03 13.51
N GLY A 316 21.26 1.28 13.09
CA GLY A 316 20.68 2.32 13.95
C GLY A 316 19.15 2.28 13.96
N ASN A 317 18.55 2.86 15.00
CA ASN A 317 17.10 3.04 15.07
C ASN A 317 16.60 3.83 13.85
N ALA A 318 15.59 3.32 13.16
CA ALA A 318 14.97 4.00 12.03
C ALA A 318 13.60 4.59 12.34
N LEU A 319 13.00 4.17 13.46
CA LEU A 319 11.83 4.82 14.07
C LEU A 319 12.30 5.90 15.05
N LYS A 320 11.39 6.75 15.52
CA LYS A 320 11.71 7.73 16.58
C LYS A 320 12.01 6.99 17.90
N TYR A 321 11.16 6.03 18.26
CA TYR A 321 11.31 5.24 19.48
C TYR A 321 11.22 3.73 19.18
N ASN A 322 12.02 2.94 19.91
CA ASN A 322 11.97 1.48 19.99
C ASN A 322 12.12 0.64 18.70
N GLY A 323 12.39 1.24 17.54
CA GLY A 323 12.63 0.46 16.31
C GLY A 323 13.82 -0.49 16.41
N ARG A 324 14.94 -0.03 16.99
CA ARG A 324 16.08 -0.92 17.25
C ARG A 324 15.73 -2.05 18.23
N SER A 325 15.02 -1.75 19.31
CA SER A 325 14.58 -2.76 20.29
C SER A 325 13.70 -3.82 19.64
N LEU A 326 12.76 -3.42 18.76
CA LEU A 326 11.97 -4.37 17.96
C LEU A 326 12.88 -5.27 17.11
N HIS A 327 13.87 -4.72 16.40
CA HIS A 327 14.81 -5.56 15.65
C HIS A 327 15.57 -6.55 16.55
N GLU A 328 16.07 -6.09 17.69
CA GLU A 328 16.83 -6.93 18.63
C GLU A 328 15.97 -8.05 19.22
N LEU A 329 14.66 -7.83 19.45
CA LEU A 329 13.72 -8.90 19.82
C LEU A 329 13.62 -9.98 18.73
N LEU A 330 13.54 -9.59 17.45
CA LEU A 330 13.50 -10.55 16.33
C LEU A 330 14.80 -11.34 16.19
N VAL A 331 15.94 -10.71 16.52
CA VAL A 331 17.24 -11.38 16.57
C VAL A 331 17.30 -12.37 17.73
N ALA A 332 16.86 -11.96 18.92
CA ALA A 332 16.78 -12.83 20.10
C ALA A 332 15.88 -14.05 19.84
N PHE A 333 14.75 -13.86 19.15
CA PHE A 333 13.89 -14.95 18.69
C PHE A 333 14.63 -15.93 17.78
N ASN A 334 15.34 -15.43 16.77
CA ASN A 334 16.13 -16.26 15.86
C ASN A 334 17.27 -17.02 16.55
N GLN A 335 17.77 -16.48 17.66
CA GLN A 335 18.83 -17.07 18.47
C GLN A 335 18.29 -17.96 19.59
N ARG A 336 16.97 -18.02 19.80
CA ARG A 336 16.28 -18.75 20.88
C ARG A 336 16.71 -18.30 22.26
N GLU A 337 16.91 -16.99 22.41
CA GLU A 337 17.31 -16.38 23.66
C GLU A 337 16.12 -16.14 24.58
N LYS A 338 16.44 -15.88 25.85
CA LYS A 338 15.52 -15.31 26.83
C LYS A 338 16.13 -14.05 27.43
N GLY A 339 15.30 -13.13 27.87
CA GLY A 339 15.77 -11.88 28.42
C GLY A 339 14.63 -10.92 28.71
N ARG A 340 15.00 -9.65 28.84
CA ARG A 340 14.08 -8.56 29.10
C ARG A 340 14.32 -7.43 28.12
N MET A 341 13.22 -6.87 27.62
CA MET A 341 13.23 -5.69 26.77
C MET A 341 13.66 -4.48 27.58
N HIS A 342 14.47 -3.63 26.96
CA HIS A 342 14.93 -2.38 27.57
C HIS A 342 14.95 -1.28 26.52
N SER A 343 14.49 -0.09 26.93
CA SER A 343 14.62 1.14 26.15
C SER A 343 15.57 2.10 26.85
N HIS A 344 16.38 2.81 26.07
CA HIS A 344 17.32 3.80 26.59
C HIS A 344 16.96 5.19 26.08
N ASN A 345 16.92 6.18 26.97
CA ASN A 345 16.70 7.59 26.65
C ASN A 345 15.40 7.85 25.86
N VAL A 346 14.31 7.21 26.26
CA VAL A 346 12.98 7.42 25.69
C VAL A 346 12.04 8.05 26.72
N PRO A 347 10.98 8.77 26.31
CA PRO A 347 9.94 9.20 27.22
C PRO A 347 9.25 8.02 27.93
N PRO A 348 8.64 8.23 29.11
CA PRO A 348 7.99 7.17 29.89
C PRO A 348 7.02 6.33 29.07
N GLU A 349 6.23 6.94 28.19
CA GLU A 349 5.19 6.28 27.40
C GLU A 349 5.72 5.33 26.32
N PHE A 350 7.04 5.35 26.09
CA PHE A 350 7.75 4.44 25.17
C PHE A 350 8.76 3.55 25.90
N THR A 351 8.72 3.49 27.23
CA THR A 351 9.58 2.55 27.97
C THR A 351 9.15 1.13 27.65
N LEU A 352 10.11 0.22 27.51
CA LEU A 352 9.88 -1.22 27.37
C LEU A 352 10.48 -1.94 28.57
N SER A 353 9.73 -2.91 29.10
CA SER A 353 10.17 -3.74 30.22
C SER A 353 9.66 -5.19 30.17
N ASN A 354 9.13 -5.65 29.03
CA ASN A 354 8.62 -7.01 28.82
C ASN A 354 9.70 -8.08 29.00
N ASP A 355 9.36 -9.20 29.62
CA ASP A 355 10.19 -10.40 29.63
C ASP A 355 9.87 -11.27 28.40
N PHE A 356 10.88 -11.93 27.83
CA PHE A 356 10.69 -12.89 26.74
C PHE A 356 11.50 -14.17 26.99
N ASP A 357 10.97 -15.31 26.55
CA ASP A 357 11.68 -16.59 26.56
C ASP A 357 11.37 -17.38 25.29
N PHE A 358 12.34 -17.44 24.38
CA PHE A 358 12.24 -18.20 23.14
C PHE A 358 13.03 -19.51 23.18
N THR A 359 13.53 -19.93 24.33
CA THR A 359 14.38 -21.13 24.47
C THR A 359 13.65 -22.42 24.09
N ASN A 360 12.33 -22.45 24.26
CA ASN A 360 11.46 -23.59 23.91
C ASN A 360 10.89 -23.50 22.48
N VAL A 361 11.22 -22.46 21.71
CA VAL A 361 10.75 -22.34 20.32
C VAL A 361 11.63 -23.17 19.41
N GLU A 362 11.02 -24.11 18.70
CA GLU A 362 11.74 -25.05 17.85
C GLU A 362 11.52 -24.76 16.36
N ASN A 363 12.59 -24.88 15.57
CA ASN A 363 12.55 -24.83 14.10
C ASN A 363 11.87 -23.59 13.49
N ALA A 364 11.75 -22.51 14.26
CA ALA A 364 11.19 -21.25 13.83
C ALA A 364 12.28 -20.23 13.46
N LYS A 365 11.97 -19.30 12.54
CA LYS A 365 12.89 -18.21 12.17
C LYS A 365 12.16 -17.04 11.51
N VAL A 366 12.42 -15.83 11.97
CA VAL A 366 12.15 -14.58 11.24
C VAL A 366 13.13 -14.46 10.09
N ILE A 367 12.61 -14.48 8.87
CA ILE A 367 13.38 -14.50 7.62
C ILE A 367 13.38 -13.14 6.90
N ALA A 368 12.31 -12.36 7.01
CA ALA A 368 12.19 -11.09 6.31
C ALA A 368 11.29 -10.08 7.02
N TYR A 369 11.44 -8.81 6.62
CA TYR A 369 10.68 -7.66 7.08
C TYR A 369 10.33 -6.76 5.89
N PHE A 370 9.05 -6.47 5.72
CA PHE A 370 8.44 -5.79 4.58
C PHE A 370 7.85 -4.46 5.04
N CYS A 371 8.17 -3.35 4.37
CA CYS A 371 7.65 -2.05 4.75
C CYS A 371 7.58 -1.02 3.61
N GLY A 372 6.82 0.05 3.81
CA GLY A 372 6.67 1.19 2.91
C GLY A 372 7.41 2.43 3.42
N HIS A 373 6.70 3.55 3.56
CA HIS A 373 7.09 4.82 4.21
C HIS A 373 8.16 5.65 3.49
N ARG A 374 9.18 5.01 2.93
CA ARG A 374 10.35 5.70 2.35
C ARG A 374 10.14 6.17 0.91
N HIS A 375 9.05 5.75 0.27
CA HIS A 375 8.70 6.07 -1.12
C HIS A 375 9.87 5.78 -2.09
N VAL A 376 10.52 4.63 -1.86
CA VAL A 376 11.61 4.10 -2.68
C VAL A 376 11.59 2.57 -2.61
N GLU A 377 12.08 1.91 -3.65
CA GLU A 377 12.54 0.53 -3.50
C GLU A 377 13.94 0.51 -2.89
N ASP A 378 14.09 -0.15 -1.75
CA ASP A 378 15.40 -0.48 -1.17
C ASP A 378 15.38 -1.89 -0.57
N GLN A 379 16.55 -2.40 -0.24
CA GLN A 379 16.74 -3.67 0.43
C GLN A 379 18.06 -3.69 1.20
N PHE A 380 18.07 -4.41 2.32
CA PHE A 380 19.30 -4.71 3.05
C PHE A 380 19.09 -5.94 3.94
N ARG A 381 20.19 -6.58 4.36
CA ARG A 381 20.16 -7.72 5.28
C ARG A 381 20.96 -7.38 6.52
N ILE A 382 20.39 -7.63 7.69
CA ILE A 382 21.04 -7.43 8.99
C ILE A 382 20.65 -8.58 9.92
N ASN A 383 21.64 -9.14 10.62
CA ASN A 383 21.48 -10.30 11.52
C ASN A 383 20.67 -11.46 10.91
N GLY A 384 20.84 -11.70 9.60
CA GLY A 384 20.18 -12.78 8.88
C GLY A 384 18.76 -12.47 8.39
N ILE A 385 18.15 -11.35 8.80
CA ILE A 385 16.80 -10.90 8.40
C ILE A 385 16.89 -10.01 7.16
N GLN A 386 16.13 -10.35 6.10
CA GLN A 386 16.05 -9.57 4.87
C GLN A 386 15.00 -8.45 4.99
N TYR A 387 15.42 -7.19 4.93
CA TYR A 387 14.54 -6.03 4.84
C TYR A 387 14.26 -5.70 3.38
N ILE A 388 12.99 -5.52 3.04
CA ILE A 388 12.52 -5.16 1.70
C ILE A 388 11.59 -3.97 1.82
N LEU A 389 11.96 -2.88 1.16
CA LEU A 389 11.17 -1.66 1.09
C LEU A 389 10.44 -1.59 -0.25
N PHE A 390 9.19 -1.14 -0.20
CA PHE A 390 8.31 -0.96 -1.33
C PHE A 390 8.14 0.53 -1.65
N ASN A 391 8.11 0.86 -2.94
CA ASN A 391 7.77 2.21 -3.40
C ASN A 391 6.28 2.52 -3.14
N CYS A 392 5.96 3.81 -3.04
CA CYS A 392 4.61 4.31 -2.82
C CYS A 392 3.69 4.12 -4.03
N SER A 393 2.40 3.90 -3.78
CA SER A 393 1.40 3.93 -4.84
C SER A 393 1.09 5.36 -5.29
N ALA A 394 1.09 6.33 -4.36
CA ALA A 394 0.69 7.70 -4.66
C ALA A 394 1.53 8.34 -5.78
N LEU A 395 0.89 9.17 -6.62
CA LEU A 395 1.58 9.93 -7.66
C LEU A 395 2.64 10.84 -7.03
N MET A 396 3.88 10.73 -7.51
CA MET A 396 5.00 11.59 -7.13
C MET A 396 5.66 12.14 -8.39
N GLY A 397 5.05 13.16 -8.99
CA GLY A 397 5.54 13.75 -10.23
C GLY A 397 6.91 14.43 -10.07
N PRO A 398 7.70 14.51 -11.14
CA PRO A 398 9.11 14.93 -11.07
C PRO A 398 9.31 16.39 -10.62
N GLY A 399 8.29 17.24 -10.81
CA GLY A 399 8.31 18.66 -10.47
C GLY A 399 8.14 18.96 -8.98
N HIS A 400 7.62 18.02 -8.19
CA HIS A 400 7.32 18.26 -6.79
C HIS A 400 8.55 18.14 -5.88
N ALA A 401 8.66 19.03 -4.89
CA ALA A 401 9.84 19.14 -4.01
C ALA A 401 10.07 17.89 -3.15
N LEU A 402 8.98 17.22 -2.74
CA LEU A 402 9.02 16.00 -1.93
C LEU A 402 9.23 14.72 -2.76
N THR A 403 9.27 14.81 -4.10
CA THR A 403 9.49 13.64 -4.95
C THR A 403 10.90 13.09 -4.75
N THR A 404 10.96 11.83 -4.30
CA THR A 404 12.23 11.12 -4.08
C THR A 404 13.00 11.01 -5.39
N LYS A 405 14.33 10.94 -5.31
CA LYS A 405 15.18 10.72 -6.50
C LYS A 405 14.75 9.47 -7.27
N TYR A 406 14.33 8.43 -6.54
CA TYR A 406 13.78 7.21 -7.13
C TYR A 406 12.57 7.50 -8.02
N ASN A 407 11.56 8.21 -7.50
CA ASN A 407 10.35 8.52 -8.25
C ASN A 407 10.59 9.56 -9.39
N LYS A 408 11.57 10.46 -9.25
CA LYS A 408 12.00 11.33 -10.35
C LYS A 408 12.52 10.52 -11.55
N ASN A 409 13.26 9.44 -11.29
CA ASN A 409 13.80 8.58 -12.35
C ASN A 409 12.70 7.79 -13.08
N TRP A 410 11.56 7.54 -12.43
CA TRP A 410 10.40 6.94 -13.07
C TRP A 410 9.58 7.93 -13.89
N ASN A 411 9.83 9.24 -13.76
CA ASN A 411 9.06 10.29 -14.43
C ASN A 411 7.54 10.06 -14.26
N ARG A 412 7.10 9.92 -13.01
CA ARG A 412 5.72 9.50 -12.67
C ARG A 412 4.73 10.50 -13.26
N GLN A 413 3.78 10.02 -14.06
CA GLN A 413 2.77 10.86 -14.70
C GLN A 413 1.37 10.33 -14.47
N ILE A 414 0.42 11.24 -14.34
CA ILE A 414 -0.97 10.90 -14.14
C ILE A 414 -1.58 10.21 -15.37
N ASP A 415 -2.42 9.21 -15.13
CA ASP A 415 -3.01 8.28 -16.10
C ASP A 415 -2.03 7.39 -16.87
N ASP A 416 -0.75 7.42 -16.53
CA ASP A 416 0.28 6.57 -17.13
C ASP A 416 0.57 5.35 -16.23
N ILE A 417 1.18 4.29 -16.77
CA ILE A 417 1.61 3.13 -15.97
C ILE A 417 2.64 3.51 -14.90
N THR A 418 3.38 4.60 -15.09
CA THR A 418 4.28 5.15 -14.09
C THR A 418 3.57 5.88 -12.96
N GLU A 419 2.25 6.09 -12.99
CA GLU A 419 1.52 6.84 -11.95
C GLU A 419 1.51 6.13 -10.59
N PHE A 420 1.35 4.81 -10.61
CA PHE A 420 1.14 3.97 -9.43
C PHE A 420 2.24 2.92 -9.26
N ALA A 421 2.32 2.29 -8.11
CA ALA A 421 3.21 1.16 -7.88
C ALA A 421 2.57 0.18 -6.92
N GLY A 422 2.80 -1.11 -7.14
CA GLY A 422 2.38 -2.16 -6.24
C GLY A 422 3.05 -3.49 -6.58
N TYR A 423 2.77 -4.53 -5.79
CA TYR A 423 3.59 -5.73 -5.80
C TYR A 423 2.78 -7.02 -5.61
N VAL A 424 3.31 -8.10 -6.18
CA VAL A 424 3.01 -9.48 -5.77
C VAL A 424 4.31 -10.10 -5.27
N VAL A 425 4.33 -10.52 -4.01
CA VAL A 425 5.49 -11.14 -3.38
C VAL A 425 5.24 -12.62 -3.21
N ASN A 426 6.03 -13.44 -3.90
CA ASN A 426 6.05 -14.89 -3.71
C ASN A 426 7.13 -15.28 -2.69
N VAL A 427 6.72 -15.97 -1.64
CA VAL A 427 7.59 -16.54 -0.61
C VAL A 427 7.60 -18.04 -0.79
N ASP A 428 8.67 -18.57 -1.39
CA ASP A 428 8.84 -19.99 -1.64
C ASP A 428 9.84 -20.58 -0.65
N LEU A 429 9.32 -21.24 0.39
CA LEU A 429 10.14 -21.84 1.44
C LEU A 429 10.86 -23.11 0.97
N VAL A 430 10.37 -23.77 -0.08
CA VAL A 430 11.04 -24.95 -0.67
C VAL A 430 12.27 -24.53 -1.45
N LYS A 431 12.19 -23.42 -2.18
CA LYS A 431 13.34 -22.82 -2.87
C LYS A 431 14.20 -21.94 -1.97
N SER A 432 13.78 -21.71 -0.73
CA SER A 432 14.40 -20.74 0.19
C SER A 432 14.58 -19.37 -0.47
N GLN A 433 13.52 -18.88 -1.12
CA GLN A 433 13.56 -17.63 -1.89
C GLN A 433 12.32 -16.76 -1.67
N ILE A 434 12.54 -15.45 -1.72
CA ILE A 434 11.50 -14.43 -1.87
C ILE A 434 11.66 -13.81 -3.26
N GLN A 435 10.60 -13.85 -4.06
CA GLN A 435 10.51 -13.15 -5.33
C GLN A 435 9.50 -12.01 -5.20
N VAL A 436 9.96 -10.78 -5.41
CA VAL A 436 9.10 -9.58 -5.43
C VAL A 436 8.89 -9.20 -6.88
N PHE A 437 7.64 -9.23 -7.33
CA PHE A 437 7.23 -8.77 -8.64
C PHE A 437 6.53 -7.42 -8.52
N GLY A 438 7.12 -6.38 -9.11
CA GLY A 438 6.57 -5.02 -9.09
C GLY A 438 5.87 -4.67 -10.40
N TYR A 439 4.81 -3.88 -10.30
CA TYR A 439 4.13 -3.26 -11.45
C TYR A 439 4.08 -1.74 -11.29
N GLY A 440 3.88 -1.04 -12.41
CA GLY A 440 3.94 0.43 -12.49
C GLY A 440 5.36 0.95 -12.25
N ALA A 441 5.52 1.99 -11.41
CA ALA A 441 6.83 2.54 -11.05
C ALA A 441 7.57 1.70 -9.99
N ALA A 442 7.83 0.46 -10.34
CA ALA A 442 8.52 -0.52 -9.53
C ALA A 442 9.39 -1.41 -10.42
N SER A 443 10.48 -1.95 -9.85
CA SER A 443 11.27 -2.96 -10.55
C SER A 443 10.42 -4.20 -10.81
N PHE A 444 10.40 -4.66 -12.06
CA PHE A 444 9.58 -5.81 -12.45
C PHE A 444 9.83 -7.06 -11.59
N LYS A 445 11.11 -7.35 -11.26
CA LYS A 445 11.47 -8.50 -10.44
C LYS A 445 12.70 -8.24 -9.56
N ARG A 446 12.60 -8.57 -8.27
CA ARG A 446 13.70 -8.66 -7.31
C ARG A 446 13.67 -10.04 -6.63
N VAL A 447 14.82 -10.69 -6.45
CA VAL A 447 14.90 -12.05 -5.87
C VAL A 447 15.90 -12.06 -4.72
N PHE A 448 15.51 -12.69 -3.61
CA PHE A 448 16.29 -12.76 -2.37
C PHE A 448 16.34 -14.19 -1.86
N SER A 449 17.51 -14.64 -1.39
CA SER A 449 17.67 -15.94 -0.72
C SER A 449 17.46 -15.78 0.79
N ILE A 450 16.71 -16.70 1.42
CA ILE A 450 16.28 -16.63 2.83
C ILE A 450 16.81 -17.76 3.70
#